data_AF-A0A661HZS6-F1
#
_entry.id   AF-A0A661HZS6-F1
#
_cell.length_a   1.000
_cell.length_b   1.000
_cell.length_c   1.000
_cell.angle_alpha   90.00
_cell.angle_beta   90.00
_cell.angle_gamma   90.00
#
_symmetry.space_group_name_H-M   'P 1'
#
loop_
_entity.id
_entity.type
_entity.pdbx_description
1 polymer ?
#
loop_
_entity_poly.entity_id
_entity_poly.type
_entity_poly.pdbx_seq_one_letter_code
_entity_poly.pdbx_strand_id
1 'polypeptide(L)' 'MSTANNEVFEQRLDEAMQKMKTCQQEHKLESCSKCDKFIGCEIRAAYVQSVYDSMSKGETGGFEF' A
#
# COMPACT_ATOMS: atom_id res chain seq x y z
N MET A 1 -15.88 21.34 -3.78
CA MET A 1 -16.19 19.91 -3.99
C MET A 1 -14.91 19.12 -3.81
N SER A 2 -14.66 18.40 -2.70
CA SER A 2 -13.47 17.50 -2.59
C SER A 2 -13.40 16.57 -1.35
N THR A 3 -14.39 16.50 -0.46
CA THR A 3 -14.24 15.72 0.79
C THR A 3 -14.43 14.20 0.59
N ALA A 4 -15.34 13.76 -0.28
CA ALA A 4 -15.70 12.35 -0.41
C ALA A 4 -14.64 11.47 -1.13
N ASN A 5 -13.80 12.03 -2.01
CA ASN A 5 -12.81 11.24 -2.74
C ASN A 5 -11.59 10.90 -1.89
N ASN A 6 -11.24 11.73 -0.91
CA ASN A 6 -10.03 11.51 -0.09
C ASN A 6 -10.21 10.34 0.90
N GLU A 7 -11.40 10.23 1.49
CA GLU A 7 -11.72 9.20 2.50
C GLU A 7 -11.58 7.77 1.93
N VAL A 8 -11.92 7.55 0.66
CA VAL A 8 -11.80 6.24 0.02
C VAL A 8 -10.33 5.82 -0.14
N PHE A 9 -9.44 6.75 -0.49
CA PHE A 9 -8.02 6.43 -0.63
C PHE A 9 -7.35 6.24 0.73
N GLU A 10 -7.72 7.05 1.72
CA GLU A 10 -7.26 6.89 3.10
C GLU A 10 -7.69 5.53 3.68
N GLN A 11 -8.96 5.13 3.48
CA GLN A 11 -9.44 3.82 3.92
C GLN A 11 -8.67 2.67 3.23
N ARG A 12 -8.46 2.73 1.91
CA ARG A 12 -7.70 1.71 1.18
C ARG A 12 -6.25 1.61 1.64
N LEU A 13 -5.62 2.75 1.93
CA LEU A 13 -4.26 2.80 2.48
C LEU A 13 -4.21 2.13 3.86
N ASP A 14 -5.18 2.42 4.74
CA ASP A 14 -5.26 1.82 6.06
C ASP A 14 -5.43 0.30 5.97
N GLU A 15 -6.35 -0.19 5.13
CA GLU A 15 -6.57 -1.62 4.91
C GLU A 15 -5.30 -2.32 4.38
N ALA A 16 -4.63 -1.73 3.39
CA ALA A 16 -3.39 -2.27 2.85
C ALA A 16 -2.25 -2.25 3.87
N MET A 17 -2.17 -1.21 4.71
CA MET A 17 -1.18 -1.10 5.77
C MET A 17 -1.41 -2.16 6.85
N GLN A 18 -2.66 -2.39 7.28
CA GLN A 18 -2.98 -3.45 8.24
C GLN A 18 -2.58 -4.82 7.68
N LYS A 19 -2.96 -5.12 6.43
CA LYS A 19 -2.60 -6.38 5.77
C LYS A 19 -1.08 -6.59 5.68
N MET A 20 -0.33 -5.54 5.33
CA MET A 20 1.12 -5.58 5.27
C MET A 20 1.74 -5.81 6.66
N LYS A 21 1.24 -5.12 7.71
CA LYS A 21 1.71 -5.30 9.09
C LYS A 21 1.43 -6.70 9.62
N THR A 22 0.23 -7.23 9.38
CA THR A 22 -0.10 -8.61 9.75
C THR A 22 0.83 -9.61 9.05
N CYS A 23 1.03 -9.46 7.74
CA CYS A 23 1.97 -10.30 6.99
C CYS A 23 3.40 -10.23 7.57
N GLN A 24 3.89 -9.02 7.89
CA GLN A 24 5.19 -8.84 8.54
C GLN A 24 5.26 -9.58 9.88
N GLN A 25 4.23 -9.47 10.72
CA GLN A 25 4.18 -10.15 12.02
C GLN A 25 4.15 -11.69 11.88
N GLU A 26 3.31 -12.23 10.99
CA GLU A 26 3.19 -13.67 10.73
C GLU A 26 4.52 -14.28 10.25
N HIS A 27 5.25 -13.52 9.44
CA HIS A 27 6.56 -13.91 8.92
C HIS A 27 7.73 -13.49 9.82
N LYS A 28 7.47 -12.86 10.97
CA LYS A 28 8.48 -12.35 11.92
C LYS A 28 9.49 -11.40 11.26
N LEU A 29 9.01 -10.56 10.36
CA LEU A 29 9.80 -9.55 9.65
C LEU A 29 9.51 -8.17 10.24
N GLU A 30 10.57 -7.39 10.46
CA GLU A 30 10.43 -5.98 10.91
C GLU A 30 10.13 -5.02 9.75
N SER A 31 10.36 -5.46 8.52
CA SER A 31 10.09 -4.69 7.30
C SER A 31 10.03 -5.64 6.11
N CYS A 32 9.26 -5.26 5.08
CA CYS A 32 9.24 -6.00 3.83
C CYS A 32 10.62 -6.09 3.17
N SER A 33 11.55 -5.16 3.41
CA SER A 33 12.91 -5.23 2.84
C SER A 33 13.72 -6.44 3.32
N LYS A 34 13.31 -7.06 4.43
CA LYS A 34 13.88 -8.30 4.95
C LYS A 34 13.16 -9.55 4.42
N CYS A 35 12.11 -9.38 3.61
CA CYS A 35 11.37 -10.47 3.00
C CYS A 35 12.12 -10.99 1.78
N ASP A 36 12.28 -12.31 1.71
CA ASP A 36 12.73 -13.07 0.55
C ASP A 36 11.88 -12.81 -0.71
N LYS A 37 10.58 -12.51 -0.51
CA LYS A 37 9.67 -12.12 -1.59
C LYS A 37 9.61 -10.62 -1.86
N PHE A 38 10.57 -9.82 -1.36
CA PHE A 38 10.52 -8.35 -1.49
C PHE A 38 10.25 -7.88 -2.93
N ILE A 39 10.89 -8.52 -3.90
CA ILE A 39 10.56 -8.40 -5.33
C ILE A 39 9.45 -9.39 -5.66
N GLY A 40 8.33 -8.89 -6.20
CA GLY A 40 7.18 -9.71 -6.57
C GLY A 40 6.16 -9.98 -5.45
N CYS A 41 6.35 -9.47 -4.22
CA CYS A 41 5.34 -9.56 -3.17
C CYS A 41 4.13 -8.66 -3.49
N GLU A 42 3.00 -9.28 -3.80
CA GLU A 42 1.74 -8.61 -4.12
C GLU A 42 1.20 -7.78 -2.95
N ILE A 43 1.40 -8.23 -1.70
CA ILE A 43 0.95 -7.47 -0.51
C ILE A 43 1.73 -6.16 -0.38
N ARG A 44 3.05 -6.22 -0.60
CA ARG A 44 3.90 -5.02 -0.61
C ARG A 44 3.52 -4.11 -1.78
N ALA A 45 3.36 -4.67 -2.98
CA ALA A 45 2.98 -3.90 -4.17
C ALA A 45 1.65 -3.18 -3.99
N ALA A 46 0.63 -3.86 -3.45
CA ALA A 46 -0.67 -3.27 -3.14
C ALA A 46 -0.57 -2.13 -2.11
N TYR A 47 0.24 -2.29 -1.05
CA TYR A 47 0.49 -1.22 -0.09
C TYR A 47 1.16 -0.01 -0.76
N VAL A 48 2.21 -0.23 -1.56
CA VAL A 48 2.89 0.86 -2.28
C VAL A 48 1.92 1.57 -3.22
N GLN A 49 1.12 0.84 -3.99
CA GLN A 49 0.10 1.42 -4.87
C GLN A 49 -0.90 2.27 -4.07
N SER A 50 -1.41 1.78 -2.93
CA SER A 50 -2.36 2.54 -2.10
C SER A 50 -1.76 3.84 -1.54
N VAL A 51 -0.46 3.87 -1.25
CA VAL A 51 0.25 5.09 -0.84
C VAL A 51 0.27 6.09 -1.99
N TYR A 52 0.65 5.65 -3.20
CA TYR A 52 0.66 6.51 -4.38
C TYR A 52 -0.73 7.03 -4.73
N ASP A 53 -1.75 6.17 -4.69
CA ASP A 53 -3.14 6.56 -4.97
C ASP A 53 -3.65 7.57 -3.94
N SER A 54 -3.31 7.40 -2.65
CA SER A 54 -3.65 8.35 -1.59
C SER A 54 -2.95 9.70 -1.76
N MET A 55 -1.64 9.69 -2.06
CA MET A 55 -0.87 10.91 -2.27
C MET A 55 -1.27 11.68 -3.53
N SER A 56 -1.63 10.96 -4.59
CA SER A 56 -2.08 11.54 -5.85
C SER A 56 -3.59 11.79 -5.92
N LYS A 57 -4.36 11.36 -4.91
CA LYS A 57 -5.83 11.33 -4.92
C LYS A 57 -6.40 10.63 -6.17
N GLY A 58 -5.71 9.59 -6.63
CA GLY A 58 -6.05 8.85 -7.84
C GLY A 58 -5.60 9.49 -9.16
N GLU A 59 -4.86 10.60 -9.14
CA GLU A 59 -4.24 11.16 -10.34
C GLU A 59 -2.95 10.41 -10.66
N THR A 60 -3.07 9.28 -11.38
CA THR A 60 -1.92 8.47 -11.76
C THR A 60 -1.12 9.15 -12.88
N GLY A 61 -0.03 9.82 -12.51
CA GLY A 61 0.97 10.31 -13.44
C GLY A 61 1.92 9.20 -13.89
N GLY A 62 1.58 8.50 -14.98
CA GLY A 62 2.54 7.83 -15.87
C GLY A 62 3.52 6.79 -15.29
N PHE A 63 3.26 6.20 -14.13
CA PHE A 63 4.07 5.09 -13.59
C PHE A 63 3.23 3.81 -13.55
N GLU A 64 3.64 2.81 -14.33
CA GLU A 64 3.19 1.42 -14.20
C GLU A 64 4.24 0.66 -13.38
N PHE A 65 3.80 -0.09 -12.36
CA PHE A 65 4.67 -0.88 -11.45
C PHE A 65 4.84 -2.32 -11.90
#